data_AF-A0A2P1GJD8-F1
#
_entry.id   AF-A0A2P1GJD8-F1
#
_cell.length_a   1.000
_cell.length_b   1.000
_cell.length_c   1.000
_cell.angle_alpha   90.00
_cell.angle_beta   90.00
_cell.angle_gamma   90.00
#
_symmetry.space_group_name_H-M   'P 1'
#
loop_
_entity.id
_entity.type
_entity.pdbx_description
1 polymer ?
#
loop_
_entity_poly.entity_id
_entity_poly.type
_entity_poly.pdbx_seq_one_letter_code
_entity_poly.pdbx_strand_id
1 'polypeptide(L)' 'ETYHGKFANSEVEVKSIVDFVKDHGNIKAFISIYSYSQLLMYPYGYKTEPVPDQDEL' A
#
# COMPACT_ATOMS: atom_id res chain seq x y z
N GLU A 1 -6.72 5.16 17.49
CA GLU A 1 -7.41 4.52 16.34
C GLU A 1 -6.43 3.94 15.31
N THR A 2 -5.14 4.25 15.36
CA THR A 2 -4.11 3.78 14.41
C THR A 2 -3.31 2.56 14.90
N TYR A 3 -3.94 1.68 15.70
CA TYR A 3 -3.27 0.48 16.20
C TYR A 3 -2.93 -0.47 15.05
N HIS A 4 -1.70 -0.98 15.04
CA HIS A 4 -1.14 -1.73 13.91
C HIS A 4 -1.34 -3.25 14.01
N GLY A 5 -2.11 -3.73 14.99
CA GLY A 5 -2.24 -5.17 15.26
C GLY A 5 -1.02 -5.76 15.97
N LYS A 6 -1.04 -7.08 16.21
CA LYS A 6 0.05 -7.78 16.92
C LYS A 6 1.26 -8.07 16.02
N PHE A 7 1.04 -8.18 14.72
CA PHE A 7 2.06 -8.44 13.69
C PHE A 7 1.52 -8.01 12.32
N ALA A 8 2.42 -7.82 11.34
CA ALA A 8 2.00 -7.42 9.98
C ALA A 8 1.08 -8.47 9.34
N ASN A 9 0.01 -8.01 8.68
CA ASN A 9 -1.03 -8.85 8.06
C ASN A 9 -1.84 -9.69 9.08
N SER A 10 -1.98 -9.24 10.34
CA SER A 10 -2.82 -9.92 11.33
C SER A 10 -4.31 -9.91 10.98
N GLU A 11 -4.76 -8.86 10.30
CA GLU A 11 -6.16 -8.72 9.88
C GLU A 11 -6.42 -9.56 8.63
N VAL A 12 -7.49 -10.37 8.66
CA VAL A 12 -7.80 -11.33 7.60
C VAL A 12 -8.08 -10.64 6.26
N GLU A 13 -8.64 -9.45 6.29
CA GLU A 13 -8.91 -8.59 5.14
C GLU A 13 -7.60 -8.20 4.44
N VAL A 14 -6.59 -7.79 5.21
CA VAL A 14 -5.26 -7.43 4.68
C VAL A 14 -4.55 -8.68 4.18
N LYS A 15 -4.58 -9.77 4.96
CA LYS A 15 -3.94 -11.04 4.59
C LYS A 15 -4.46 -11.58 3.27
N SER A 16 -5.77 -11.48 3.04
CA SER A 16 -6.41 -11.95 1.80
C SER A 16 -5.93 -11.17 0.56
N ILE A 17 -5.79 -9.85 0.67
CA ILE A 17 -5.24 -9.03 -0.43
C ILE A 17 -3.78 -9.38 -0.68
N VAL A 18 -2.98 -9.51 0.39
CA VAL A 18 -1.56 -9.89 0.28
C VAL A 18 -1.39 -11.25 -0.41
N ASP A 19 -2.21 -12.23 -0.05
CA ASP A 19 -2.18 -13.55 -0.66
C ASP A 19 -2.59 -13.51 -2.14
N PHE A 20 -3.66 -12.78 -2.47
CA PHE A 20 -4.09 -12.60 -3.85
C PHE A 20 -3.04 -11.92 -4.73
N VAL A 21 -2.41 -10.84 -4.24
CA VAL A 21 -1.38 -10.11 -5.00
C VAL A 21 -0.18 -11.01 -5.28
N LYS A 22 0.25 -11.81 -4.29
CA LYS A 22 1.37 -12.75 -4.42
C LYS A 22 1.04 -13.91 -5.36
N ASP A 23 -0.15 -14.48 -5.23
CA ASP A 23 -0.59 -15.63 -6.03
C ASP A 23 -0.81 -15.24 -7.50
N HIS A 24 -1.44 -14.09 -7.75
CA HIS A 24 -1.67 -13.61 -9.12
C HIS A 24 -0.36 -13.30 -9.86
N GLY A 25 0.64 -12.73 -9.18
CA GLY A 25 1.99 -12.52 -9.70
C GLY A 25 2.15 -11.53 -10.87
N ASN A 26 1.05 -11.05 -11.46
CA ASN A 26 1.06 -10.22 -12.68
C ASN A 26 0.27 -8.90 -12.56
N ILE A 27 0.10 -8.36 -11.36
CA ILE A 27 -0.47 -7.02 -11.14
C ILE A 27 0.57 -5.97 -11.54
N LYS A 28 0.18 -4.99 -12.37
CA LYS A 28 1.09 -3.95 -12.89
C LYS A 28 0.93 -2.58 -12.24
N ALA A 29 -0.25 -2.31 -11.65
CA ALA A 29 -0.54 -1.09 -10.90
C ALA A 29 -1.43 -1.43 -9.71
N PHE A 30 -1.25 -0.71 -8.60
CA PHE A 30 -2.03 -0.86 -7.38
C PHE A 30 -2.52 0.51 -6.91
N ILE A 31 -3.83 0.71 -6.81
CA ILE A 31 -4.44 1.97 -6.40
C ILE A 31 -5.33 1.69 -5.19
N SER A 32 -4.99 2.29 -4.03
CA SER A 32 -5.84 2.25 -2.83
C SER A 32 -6.53 3.59 -2.66
N ILE A 33 -7.86 3.58 -2.63
CA ILE A 33 -8.69 4.80 -2.63
C ILE A 33 -9.09 5.13 -1.20
N TYR A 34 -8.84 6.37 -0.79
CA TYR A 34 -9.23 6.91 0.50
C TYR A 34 -9.93 8.26 0.32
N SER A 35 -10.62 8.68 1.36
CA SER A 35 -11.14 10.03 1.51
C SER A 35 -10.69 10.59 2.86
N TYR A 36 -10.54 11.90 3.04
CA TYR A 36 -10.85 13.05 2.18
C TYR A 36 -9.54 13.70 1.66
N SER A 37 -9.56 15.01 1.36
CA SER A 37 -8.39 15.89 1.12
C SER A 37 -7.99 16.17 -0.34
N GLN A 38 -8.59 15.51 -1.34
CA GLN A 38 -8.26 15.72 -2.76
C GLN A 38 -6.76 15.55 -3.07
N LEU A 39 -6.14 14.50 -2.53
CA LEU A 39 -4.71 14.21 -2.72
C LEU A 39 -4.52 12.98 -3.60
N LEU A 40 -3.51 13.06 -4.48
CA LEU A 40 -2.91 11.90 -5.14
C LEU A 40 -1.50 11.73 -4.56
N MET A 41 -1.22 10.56 -4.00
CA MET A 41 0.04 10.26 -3.32
C MET A 41 0.63 8.96 -3.86
N TYR A 42 1.95 8.87 -3.85
CA TYR A 42 2.74 7.69 -4.18
C TYR A 42 3.73 7.39 -3.04
N PRO A 43 4.41 6.22 -3.03
CA PRO A 43 5.30 5.85 -1.94
C PRO A 43 6.50 6.82 -1.80
N TYR A 44 7.13 6.93 -0.64
CA TYR A 44 6.85 6.21 0.60
C TYR A 44 6.13 7.08 1.63
N GLY A 45 5.32 6.46 2.49
CA GLY A 45 4.75 7.12 3.67
C GLY A 45 5.52 6.88 4.98
N TYR A 46 6.43 5.90 5.02
CA TYR A 46 7.10 5.45 6.26
C TYR A 46 8.55 5.94 6.41
N LYS A 47 9.14 6.53 5.37
CA LYS A 47 10.52 7.06 5.34
C LYS A 47 10.61 8.26 4.39
N THR A 48 11.70 9.03 4.50
CA THR A 48 11.94 10.25 3.71
C THR A 48 12.77 10.04 2.45
N GLU A 49 13.44 8.89 2.30
CA GLU A 49 14.17 8.55 1.09
C GLU A 49 13.21 8.45 -0.11
N PRO A 50 13.55 9.02 -1.27
CA PRO A 50 12.70 9.00 -2.45
C PRO A 50 12.53 7.59 -3.03
N VAL A 51 11.44 7.36 -3.77
CA VAL A 51 11.31 6.16 -4.61
C VAL A 51 12.21 6.27 -5.84
N PRO A 52 12.72 5.14 -6.38
CA PRO A 52 13.55 5.16 -7.58
C PRO A 52 12.90 5.85 -8.78
N ASP A 53 11.58 5.64 -8.97
CA ASP A 53 10.81 6.15 -10.10
C ASP A 53 10.07 7.47 -9.77
N GLN A 54 10.59 8.29 -8.84
CA GLN A 54 9.91 9.52 -8.38
C GLN A 54 9.61 10.49 -9.54
N ASP A 55 10.54 10.62 -10.47
CA ASP A 55 10.42 11.59 -11.58
C ASP A 55 9.44 11.13 -12.68
N GLU A 56 9.00 9.86 -12.66
CA GLU A 56 8.04 9.32 -13.64
C GLU A 56 6.58 9.73 -13.35
N LEU A 57 6.28 10.12 -12.11
CA LEU A 57 4.93 10.36 -11.59
C LEU A 57 4.49 11.82 -11.61
#